data_AF-C5LAK5-F1
#
_entry.id   AF-C5LAK5-F1
#
_cell.length_a   1.000
_cell.length_b   1.000
_cell.length_c   1.000
_cell.angle_alpha   90.00
_cell.angle_beta   90.00
_cell.angle_gamma   90.00
#
_symmetry.space_group_name_H-M   'P 1'
#
loop_
_entity.id
_entity.type
_entity.pdbx_description
1 polymer ?
#
loop_
_entity_poly.entity_id
_entity_poly.type
_entity_poly.pdbx_seq_one_letter_code
_entity_poly.pdbx_strand_id
1 'polypeptide(L)'
;MKKGDNYDTAVLVFVMFTVLVNHVFTATYGGAFRFAVLRNWSVIIFYACFMVLTFALLWVDPCDLSCVYRVSCDSGSSLATGSIPFVSQFSVGNIGGCFLGPQVHRYQQLGYANWVPSPEHSCLPPQEALATLPYDSPEISALGYDGPNNAFSTVYRIFLTVLLAVTVLLMHLFVKVGLLGPGAAFFRSRARLAKT
;
A
#
# COMPACT_ATOMS: atom_id res chain seq x y z
N MET A 1 -6.72 -19.82 1.06
CA MET A 1 -5.35 -19.30 1.25
C MET A 1 -5.08 -18.23 0.20
N LYS A 2 -4.56 -17.06 0.58
CA LYS A 2 -4.34 -15.94 -0.34
C LYS A 2 -2.87 -15.81 -0.72
N LYS A 3 -2.46 -16.53 -1.76
CA LYS A 3 -1.06 -16.60 -2.27
C LYS A 3 -0.42 -15.24 -2.60
N GLY A 4 -1.24 -14.23 -2.89
CA GLY A 4 -0.81 -12.88 -3.21
C GLY A 4 -0.98 -11.87 -2.07
N ASP A 5 -1.24 -12.29 -0.84
CA ASP A 5 -1.43 -11.37 0.29
C ASP A 5 -0.17 -11.39 1.16
N ASN A 6 0.88 -10.74 0.63
CA ASN A 6 2.20 -10.65 1.24
C ASN A 6 2.64 -9.18 1.42
N TYR A 7 3.88 -8.96 1.85
CA TYR A 7 4.45 -7.63 2.04
C TYR A 7 4.63 -6.88 0.70
N ASP A 8 5.02 -7.56 -0.38
CA ASP A 8 5.28 -6.94 -1.68
C ASP A 8 4.00 -6.38 -2.29
N THR A 9 2.90 -7.13 -2.21
CA THR A 9 1.61 -6.67 -2.71
C THR A 9 1.08 -5.47 -1.94
N ALA A 10 1.32 -5.40 -0.63
CA ALA A 10 0.94 -4.25 0.18
C ALA A 10 1.74 -2.99 -0.20
N VAL A 11 3.06 -3.13 -0.43
CA VAL A 11 3.90 -2.03 -0.91
C VAL A 11 3.42 -1.53 -2.28
N LEU A 12 3.06 -2.44 -3.18
CA LEU A 12 2.59 -2.10 -4.52
C LEU A 12 1.32 -1.24 -4.49
N VAL A 13 0.39 -1.48 -3.55
CA VAL A 13 -0.81 -0.64 -3.37
C VAL A 13 -0.42 0.82 -3.13
N PHE A 14 0.52 1.09 -2.22
CA PHE A 14 0.95 2.45 -1.91
C PHE A 14 1.65 3.13 -3.09
N VAL A 15 2.53 2.39 -3.79
CA VAL A 15 3.23 2.90 -4.97
C VAL A 15 2.23 3.23 -6.08
N MET A 16 1.32 2.31 -6.39
CA MET A 16 0.32 2.49 -7.44
C MET A 16 -0.61 3.66 -7.15
N PHE A 17 -1.15 3.76 -5.92
CA PHE A 17 -2.05 4.85 -5.56
C PHE A 17 -1.32 6.19 -5.63
N THR A 18 -0.10 6.25 -5.10
CA THR A 18 0.70 7.48 -5.13
C THR A 18 0.97 7.90 -6.58
N VAL A 19 1.48 7.00 -7.43
CA VAL A 19 1.81 7.34 -8.83
C VAL A 19 0.55 7.70 -9.62
N LEU A 20 -0.52 6.91 -9.53
CA LEU A 20 -1.74 7.14 -10.30
C LEU A 20 -2.40 8.47 -9.94
N VAL A 21 -2.60 8.72 -8.64
CA VAL A 21 -3.28 9.93 -8.16
C VAL A 21 -2.46 11.18 -8.50
N ASN A 22 -1.13 11.12 -8.34
CA ASN A 22 -0.26 12.23 -8.71
C ASN A 22 -0.17 12.43 -10.22
N HIS A 23 -0.17 11.35 -11.01
CA HIS A 23 -0.18 11.46 -12.47
C HIS A 23 -1.46 12.16 -12.96
N VAL A 24 -2.62 11.72 -12.49
CA VAL A 24 -3.91 12.34 -12.83
C VAL A 24 -3.91 13.81 -12.41
N PHE A 25 -3.50 14.13 -11.18
CA PHE A 25 -3.51 15.52 -10.70
C PHE A 25 -2.54 16.41 -11.48
N THR A 26 -1.30 15.97 -11.70
CA THR A 26 -0.29 16.75 -12.45
C THR A 26 -0.68 16.95 -13.92
N ALA A 27 -1.38 15.99 -14.54
CA ALA A 27 -1.93 16.14 -15.87
C ALA A 27 -3.02 17.24 -15.95
N THR A 28 -3.63 17.60 -14.82
CA THR A 28 -4.62 18.69 -14.74
C THR A 28 -4.03 20.07 -14.46
N TYR A 29 -2.70 20.21 -14.33
CA TYR A 29 -2.07 21.47 -13.94
C TYR A 29 -2.35 22.69 -14.81
N GLY A 30 -2.85 22.47 -16.02
CA GLY A 30 -3.18 23.53 -16.94
C GLY A 30 -1.92 24.14 -17.53
N GLY A 31 -2.05 24.62 -18.76
CA GLY A 31 -0.99 25.32 -19.49
C GLY A 31 -1.60 26.53 -20.17
N ALA A 32 -1.11 26.88 -21.36
CA ALA A 32 -1.60 28.04 -22.11
C ALA A 32 -3.12 28.00 -22.42
N PHE A 33 -3.76 26.83 -22.40
CA PHE A 33 -5.15 26.63 -22.83
C PHE A 33 -6.14 26.32 -21.69
N ARG A 34 -5.70 26.28 -20.42
CA ARG A 34 -6.56 25.94 -19.27
C ARG A 34 -6.18 26.74 -18.02
N PHE A 35 -7.17 27.07 -17.20
CA PHE A 35 -6.94 27.73 -15.91
C PHE A 35 -6.16 26.82 -14.95
N ALA A 36 -5.49 27.44 -13.97
CA ALA A 36 -4.76 26.72 -12.94
C ALA A 36 -5.66 25.77 -12.15
N VAL A 37 -5.16 24.55 -11.88
CA VAL A 37 -5.87 23.53 -11.09
C VAL A 37 -6.35 24.04 -9.72
N LEU A 38 -5.63 25.01 -9.15
CA LEU A 38 -5.94 25.59 -7.83
C LEU A 38 -7.31 26.26 -7.76
N ARG A 39 -7.91 26.60 -8.92
CA ARG A 39 -9.27 27.15 -8.98
C ARG A 39 -10.35 26.05 -8.98
N ASN A 40 -9.98 24.80 -9.24
CA ASN A 40 -10.88 23.66 -9.26
C ASN A 40 -10.81 22.90 -7.92
N TRP A 41 -11.61 23.35 -6.96
CA TRP A 41 -11.68 22.77 -5.63
C TRP A 41 -12.06 21.29 -5.63
N SER A 42 -12.92 20.84 -6.56
CA SER A 42 -13.33 19.44 -6.62
C SER A 42 -12.15 18.50 -6.86
N VAL A 43 -11.24 18.86 -7.76
CA VAL A 43 -10.03 18.08 -8.07
C VAL A 43 -9.05 18.13 -6.91
N ILE A 44 -8.89 19.28 -6.26
CA ILE A 44 -8.00 19.43 -5.09
C ILE A 44 -8.49 18.58 -3.93
N ILE A 45 -9.78 18.64 -3.60
CA ILE A 45 -10.38 17.86 -2.51
C ILE A 45 -10.23 16.37 -2.81
N PHE A 46 -10.56 15.94 -4.02
CA PHE A 46 -10.45 14.53 -4.39
C PHE A 46 -9.00 14.03 -4.32
N TYR A 47 -8.05 14.81 -4.85
CA TYR A 47 -6.61 14.51 -4.74
C TYR A 47 -6.17 14.42 -3.27
N ALA A 48 -6.54 15.40 -2.45
CA ALA A 48 -6.20 15.42 -1.03
C ALA A 48 -6.79 14.21 -0.30
N CYS A 49 -8.05 13.86 -0.54
CA CYS A 49 -8.70 12.68 0.03
C CYS A 49 -7.95 11.39 -0.30
N PHE A 50 -7.54 11.18 -1.56
CA PHE A 50 -6.81 9.98 -1.95
C PHE A 50 -5.40 9.94 -1.36
N MET A 51 -4.69 11.08 -1.31
CA MET A 51 -3.38 11.14 -0.67
C MET A 51 -3.47 10.90 0.84
N VAL A 52 -4.44 11.52 1.52
CA VAL A 52 -4.71 11.31 2.94
C VAL A 52 -5.07 9.86 3.20
N LEU A 53 -5.95 9.25 2.40
CA LEU A 53 -6.28 7.83 2.51
C LEU A 53 -5.04 6.95 2.36
N THR A 54 -4.19 7.22 1.36
CA THR A 54 -2.98 6.43 1.10
C THR A 54 -2.02 6.49 2.30
N PHE A 55 -1.77 7.68 2.86
CA PHE A 55 -0.92 7.81 4.03
C PHE A 55 -1.58 7.29 5.30
N ALA A 56 -2.90 7.47 5.47
CA ALA A 56 -3.64 6.91 6.59
C ALA A 56 -3.56 5.37 6.59
N LEU A 57 -3.73 4.73 5.44
CA LEU A 57 -3.60 3.28 5.28
C LEU A 57 -2.19 2.76 5.62
N LEU A 58 -1.14 3.57 5.42
CA LEU A 58 0.23 3.18 5.77
C LEU A 58 0.46 3.20 7.29
N TRP A 59 -0.23 4.09 8.00
CA TRP A 59 -0.02 4.33 9.43
C TRP A 59 -1.05 3.67 10.33
N VAL A 60 -2.22 3.30 9.79
CA VAL A 60 -3.27 2.63 10.55
C VAL A 60 -2.82 1.22 10.98
N ASP A 61 -3.26 0.84 12.17
CA ASP A 61 -3.16 -0.54 12.65
C ASP A 61 -4.18 -1.45 11.95
N PRO A 62 -4.02 -2.78 12.04
CA PRO A 62 -4.95 -3.74 11.45
C PRO A 62 -6.40 -3.45 11.85
N CYS A 63 -7.18 -3.14 10.83
CA CYS A 63 -8.61 -2.88 10.90
C CYS A 63 -9.30 -3.30 9.61
N ASP A 64 -10.63 -3.33 9.60
CA ASP A 64 -11.43 -3.74 8.44
C ASP A 64 -11.02 -3.01 7.15
N LEU A 65 -10.80 -1.69 7.24
CA LEU A 65 -10.40 -0.87 6.10
C LEU A 65 -9.02 -1.29 5.56
N SER A 66 -8.04 -1.46 6.44
CA SER A 66 -6.69 -1.91 6.06
C SER A 66 -6.73 -3.29 5.37
N CYS A 67 -7.58 -4.18 5.87
CA CYS A 67 -7.79 -5.53 5.34
C CYS A 67 -8.48 -5.56 3.98
N VAL A 68 -9.39 -4.61 3.69
CA VAL A 68 -9.99 -4.43 2.34
C VAL A 68 -8.91 -4.16 1.31
N TYR A 69 -7.98 -3.26 1.63
CA TYR A 69 -6.84 -2.90 0.78
C TYR A 69 -5.67 -3.87 0.89
N ARG A 70 -5.77 -4.88 1.77
CA ARG A 70 -4.73 -5.89 2.03
C ARG A 70 -3.39 -5.25 2.39
N VAL A 71 -3.43 -4.14 3.13
CA VAL A 71 -2.25 -3.45 3.66
C VAL A 71 -2.35 -3.46 5.17
N SER A 72 -1.24 -3.70 5.86
CA SER A 72 -1.20 -3.68 7.33
C SER A 72 -2.32 -4.49 8.00
N CYS A 73 -2.62 -5.68 7.47
CA CYS A 73 -3.68 -6.55 7.97
C CYS A 73 -3.07 -7.85 8.54
N ASP A 74 -3.74 -8.42 9.53
CA ASP A 74 -3.37 -9.67 10.18
C ASP A 74 -4.43 -10.76 9.96
N SER A 75 -4.08 -12.01 10.28
CA SER A 75 -4.98 -13.14 9.99
C SER A 75 -6.23 -13.11 10.86
N GLY A 76 -6.15 -12.62 12.11
CA GLY A 76 -7.29 -12.47 13.01
C GLY A 76 -8.31 -11.45 12.50
N SER A 77 -7.84 -10.24 12.19
CA SER A 77 -8.65 -9.16 11.61
C SER A 77 -9.22 -9.57 10.26
N SER A 78 -8.46 -10.26 9.41
CA SER A 78 -8.97 -10.72 8.11
C SER A 78 -10.16 -11.67 8.23
N LEU A 79 -10.09 -12.62 9.17
CA LEU A 79 -11.18 -13.55 9.45
C LEU A 79 -12.41 -12.80 9.99
N ALA A 80 -12.20 -11.83 10.89
CA ALA A 80 -13.27 -10.99 11.43
C ALA A 80 -13.95 -10.15 10.33
N THR A 81 -13.19 -9.47 9.47
CA THR A 81 -13.73 -8.65 8.38
C THR A 81 -14.49 -9.50 7.36
N GLY A 82 -14.09 -10.76 7.14
CA GLY A 82 -14.79 -11.68 6.24
C GLY A 82 -16.26 -11.95 6.62
N SER A 83 -16.63 -11.70 7.89
CA SER A 83 -18.02 -11.80 8.34
C SER A 83 -18.91 -10.61 7.95
N ILE A 84 -18.33 -9.52 7.45
CA ILE A 84 -19.05 -8.29 7.12
C ILE A 84 -19.46 -8.30 5.63
N PRO A 85 -20.75 -8.49 5.31
CA PRO A 85 -21.20 -8.78 3.94
C PRO A 85 -21.04 -7.61 2.97
N PHE A 86 -21.06 -6.36 3.44
CA PHE A 86 -20.92 -5.19 2.58
C PHE A 86 -19.46 -4.86 2.25
N VAL A 87 -18.56 -5.06 3.21
CA VAL A 87 -17.14 -4.71 3.09
C VAL A 87 -16.44 -5.61 2.08
N SER A 88 -16.84 -6.88 1.99
CA SER A 88 -16.34 -7.84 1.00
C SER A 88 -16.64 -7.48 -0.45
N GLN A 89 -17.66 -6.64 -0.71
CA GLN A 89 -18.01 -6.19 -2.06
C GLN A 89 -17.03 -5.13 -2.61
N PHE A 90 -16.34 -4.40 -1.73
CA PHE A 90 -15.40 -3.34 -2.12
C PHE A 90 -13.96 -3.84 -2.24
N SER A 91 -13.66 -5.06 -1.79
CA SER A 91 -12.37 -5.68 -2.05
C SER A 91 -12.44 -6.50 -3.34
N VAL A 92 -11.36 -6.43 -4.13
CA VAL A 92 -11.19 -7.25 -5.34
C VAL A 92 -10.89 -8.70 -4.90
N GLY A 93 -11.92 -9.40 -4.45
CA GLY A 93 -11.86 -10.80 -4.01
C GLY A 93 -12.44 -11.04 -2.62
N ASN A 94 -12.55 -12.32 -2.26
CA ASN A 94 -13.15 -12.75 -1.00
C ASN A 94 -12.35 -12.17 0.20
N ILE A 95 -12.97 -11.33 1.03
CA ILE A 95 -12.39 -10.91 2.32
C ILE A 95 -12.70 -12.02 3.34
N GLY A 96 -11.74 -12.36 4.18
CA GLY A 96 -11.76 -13.61 4.93
C GLY A 96 -10.70 -14.57 4.42
N GLY A 97 -9.79 -14.93 5.29
CA GLY A 97 -8.78 -15.95 5.05
C GLY A 97 -7.42 -15.59 5.62
N CYS A 98 -6.51 -16.54 5.52
CA CYS A 98 -5.21 -16.42 6.14
C CYS A 98 -4.20 -15.74 5.23
N PHE A 99 -3.41 -14.84 5.82
CA PHE A 99 -2.29 -14.18 5.17
C PHE A 99 -1.09 -15.11 5.06
N LEU A 100 -0.18 -14.75 4.15
CA LEU A 100 1.06 -15.48 3.93
C LEU A 100 2.23 -14.53 4.09
N GLY A 101 2.56 -14.29 5.36
CA GLY A 101 3.78 -13.58 5.70
C GLY A 101 4.98 -14.52 5.86
N PRO A 102 6.20 -13.96 6.01
CA PRO A 102 7.44 -14.71 6.22
C PRO A 102 7.40 -15.59 7.48
N GLN A 103 6.48 -15.31 8.40
CA GLN A 103 6.16 -16.15 9.57
C GLN A 103 5.88 -17.60 9.17
N VAL A 104 5.26 -17.84 8.00
CA VAL A 104 4.97 -19.19 7.52
C VAL A 104 6.26 -19.99 7.30
N HIS A 105 7.31 -19.32 6.83
CA HIS A 105 8.59 -19.96 6.59
C HIS A 105 9.26 -20.44 7.88
N ARG A 106 9.02 -19.78 9.02
CA ARG A 106 9.54 -20.23 10.33
C ARG A 106 8.99 -21.59 10.71
N TYR A 107 7.69 -21.80 10.57
CA TYR A 107 7.08 -23.10 10.83
C TYR A 107 7.55 -24.18 9.82
N GLN A 108 7.76 -23.81 8.56
CA GLN A 108 8.30 -24.72 7.56
C GLN A 108 9.73 -25.18 7.89
N GLN A 109 10.56 -24.29 8.46
CA GLN A 109 11.92 -24.60 8.92
C GLN A 109 11.93 -25.56 10.13
N LEU A 110 10.87 -25.56 10.96
CA LEU A 110 10.73 -26.45 12.12
C LEU A 110 10.32 -27.89 11.76
N GLY A 111 10.23 -28.24 10.47
CA GLY A 111 9.85 -29.58 10.00
C GLY A 111 8.46 -29.66 9.39
N TYR A 112 7.69 -28.56 9.37
CA TYR A 112 6.36 -28.50 8.77
C TYR A 112 6.41 -27.93 7.34
N ALA A 113 7.25 -28.52 6.48
CA ALA A 113 7.60 -27.97 5.16
C ALA A 113 6.41 -27.64 4.25
N ASN A 114 5.32 -28.41 4.34
CA ASN A 114 4.11 -28.24 3.53
C ASN A 114 3.01 -27.47 4.26
N TRP A 115 3.26 -27.00 5.48
CA TRP A 115 2.24 -26.27 6.22
C TRP A 115 1.97 -24.90 5.62
N VAL A 116 0.67 -24.59 5.61
CA VAL A 116 0.11 -23.37 5.07
C VAL A 116 -1.08 -22.96 5.95
N PRO A 117 -1.22 -21.68 6.30
CA PRO A 117 -2.40 -21.16 7.00
C PRO A 117 -3.70 -21.42 6.24
N SER A 118 -4.69 -22.00 6.93
CA SER A 118 -6.00 -22.35 6.39
C SER A 118 -7.14 -21.80 7.26
N PRO A 119 -8.21 -21.24 6.68
CA PRO A 119 -9.34 -20.71 7.44
C PRO A 119 -10.03 -21.76 8.32
N GLU A 120 -10.02 -23.02 7.89
CA GLU A 120 -10.61 -24.17 8.58
C GLU A 120 -9.97 -24.42 9.96
N HIS A 121 -8.72 -24.00 10.13
CA HIS A 121 -7.96 -24.10 11.38
C HIS A 121 -7.66 -22.72 11.98
N SER A 122 -8.48 -21.71 11.70
CA SER A 122 -8.30 -20.33 12.20
C SER A 122 -6.90 -19.76 11.91
N CYS A 123 -6.30 -20.16 10.78
CA CYS A 123 -4.95 -19.78 10.38
C CYS A 123 -3.81 -20.29 11.30
N LEU A 124 -4.12 -21.20 12.23
CA LEU A 124 -3.15 -21.73 13.17
C LEU A 124 -2.33 -22.89 12.57
N PRO A 125 -1.07 -23.04 12.99
CA PRO A 125 -0.27 -24.22 12.69
C PRO A 125 -0.69 -25.43 13.53
N PRO A 126 -0.20 -26.64 13.21
CA PRO A 126 -0.46 -27.83 14.01
C PRO A 126 -0.07 -27.63 15.47
N GLN A 127 -0.79 -28.26 16.40
CA GLN A 127 -0.55 -28.07 17.84
C GLN A 127 0.88 -28.43 18.27
N GLU A 128 1.46 -29.45 17.64
CA GLU A 128 2.86 -29.85 17.86
C GLU A 128 3.85 -28.72 17.50
N ALA A 129 3.54 -27.95 16.46
CA ALA A 129 4.33 -26.79 16.06
C ALA A 129 4.18 -25.64 17.08
N LEU A 130 2.97 -25.43 17.59
CA LEU A 130 2.67 -24.42 18.62
C LEU A 130 3.38 -24.69 19.94
N ALA A 131 3.59 -25.97 20.29
CA ALA A 131 4.36 -26.34 21.47
C ALA A 131 5.84 -25.95 21.36
N THR A 132 6.38 -25.90 20.14
CA THR A 132 7.79 -25.55 19.87
C THR A 132 7.95 -24.05 19.64
N LEU A 133 7.06 -23.46 18.86
CA LEU A 133 7.05 -22.05 18.52
C LEU A 133 5.62 -21.49 18.71
N PRO A 134 5.34 -20.89 19.88
CA PRO A 134 4.05 -20.28 20.16
C PRO A 134 3.65 -19.25 19.11
N TYR A 135 2.35 -19.15 18.83
CA TYR A 135 1.80 -18.28 17.78
C TYR A 135 2.01 -16.79 18.08
N ASP A 136 2.04 -16.44 19.36
CA ASP A 136 2.28 -15.12 19.92
C ASP A 136 3.77 -14.82 20.14
N SER A 137 4.66 -15.75 19.77
CA SER A 137 6.09 -15.54 19.89
C SER A 137 6.53 -14.30 19.08
N PRO A 138 7.55 -13.55 19.53
CA PRO A 138 8.05 -12.37 18.81
C PRO A 138 8.55 -12.68 17.39
N GLU A 139 8.89 -13.95 17.13
CA GLU A 139 9.37 -14.43 15.84
C GLU A 139 8.24 -14.54 14.81
N ILE A 140 7.00 -14.69 15.28
CA ILE A 140 5.78 -14.82 14.48
C ILE A 140 4.98 -13.51 14.57
N SER A 141 4.71 -13.02 15.78
CA SER A 141 3.99 -11.78 16.07
C SER A 141 4.95 -10.63 16.41
N ALA A 142 5.86 -10.30 15.48
CA ALA A 142 6.95 -9.33 15.71
C ALA A 142 6.51 -7.91 16.16
N LEU A 143 5.24 -7.57 15.95
CA LEU A 143 4.67 -6.25 16.26
C LEU A 143 3.40 -6.36 17.13
N GLY A 144 3.11 -7.53 17.70
CA GLY A 144 1.89 -7.78 18.46
C GLY A 144 0.62 -7.98 17.62
N TYR A 145 0.78 -8.31 16.32
CA TYR A 145 -0.31 -8.59 15.40
C TYR A 145 -0.55 -10.09 15.23
N ASP A 146 -1.78 -10.50 14.91
CA ASP A 146 -2.15 -11.91 14.90
C ASP A 146 -1.54 -12.70 13.72
N GLY A 147 -0.62 -13.61 14.04
CA GLY A 147 -0.10 -14.63 13.13
C GLY A 147 0.53 -14.11 11.86
N PRO A 148 0.64 -14.94 10.80
CA PRO A 148 1.07 -14.47 9.49
C PRO A 148 0.26 -13.24 9.10
N ASN A 149 0.97 -12.14 8.87
CA ASN A 149 0.41 -10.82 8.61
C ASN A 149 1.31 -10.11 7.61
N ASN A 150 0.85 -8.97 7.10
CA ASN A 150 1.67 -8.10 6.26
C ASN A 150 1.84 -6.70 6.86
N ALA A 151 1.82 -6.62 8.19
CA ALA A 151 1.97 -5.37 8.91
C ALA A 151 3.42 -4.91 8.94
N PHE A 152 3.63 -3.66 8.53
CA PHE A 152 4.95 -3.04 8.46
C PHE A 152 5.41 -2.56 9.84
N SER A 153 6.71 -2.71 10.11
CA SER A 153 7.35 -2.10 11.28
C SER A 153 7.33 -0.58 11.17
N THR A 154 7.36 0.11 12.32
CA THR A 154 7.37 1.59 12.38
C THR A 154 8.52 2.18 11.57
N VAL A 155 9.70 1.58 11.64
CA VAL A 155 10.88 2.00 10.87
C VAL A 155 10.61 1.94 9.37
N TYR A 156 9.98 0.85 8.91
CA TYR A 156 9.62 0.70 7.50
C TYR A 156 8.50 1.65 7.08
N ARG A 157 7.48 1.88 7.93
CA ARG A 157 6.43 2.89 7.68
C ARG A 157 7.01 4.29 7.49
N ILE A 158 7.98 4.68 8.32
CA ILE A 158 8.71 5.96 8.17
C ILE A 158 9.44 6.00 6.84
N PHE A 159 10.24 4.97 6.55
CA PHE A 159 10.99 4.88 5.29
C PHE A 159 10.08 5.01 4.07
N LEU A 160 9.00 4.23 4.02
CA LEU A 160 8.05 4.25 2.91
C LEU A 160 7.32 5.60 2.82
N THR A 161 6.95 6.21 3.95
CA THR A 161 6.34 7.56 3.98
C THR A 161 7.26 8.58 3.32
N VAL A 162 8.55 8.60 3.69
CA VAL A 162 9.54 9.51 3.12
C VAL A 162 9.72 9.24 1.63
N LEU A 163 9.84 7.97 1.23
CA LEU A 163 9.99 7.58 -0.18
C LEU A 163 8.80 8.05 -1.03
N LEU A 164 7.57 7.84 -0.56
CA LEU A 164 6.36 8.27 -1.26
C LEU A 164 6.26 9.80 -1.30
N ALA A 165 6.56 10.50 -0.21
CA ALA A 165 6.56 11.96 -0.18
C ALA A 165 7.59 12.58 -1.14
N VAL A 166 8.80 12.00 -1.21
CA VAL A 166 9.82 12.39 -2.19
C VAL A 166 9.33 12.12 -3.60
N THR A 167 8.70 10.97 -3.85
CA THR A 167 8.14 10.62 -5.16
C THR A 167 7.07 11.65 -5.59
N VAL A 168 6.15 12.00 -4.70
CA VAL A 168 5.14 13.05 -4.91
C VAL A 168 5.83 14.36 -5.31
N LEU A 169 6.80 14.81 -4.51
CA LEU A 169 7.53 16.05 -4.77
C LEU A 169 8.21 16.03 -6.15
N LEU A 170 8.93 14.96 -6.47
CA LEU A 170 9.63 14.82 -7.75
C LEU A 170 8.67 14.83 -8.94
N MET A 171 7.51 14.16 -8.84
CA MET A 171 6.48 14.19 -9.89
C MET A 171 5.95 15.61 -10.12
N HIS A 172 5.66 16.35 -9.05
CA HIS A 172 5.19 17.74 -9.15
C HIS A 172 6.25 18.67 -9.74
N LEU A 173 7.51 18.56 -9.28
CA LEU A 173 8.63 19.34 -9.79
C LEU A 173 8.90 19.04 -11.26
N PHE A 174 8.89 17.77 -11.66
CA PHE A 174 9.09 17.36 -13.05
C PHE A 174 8.09 18.05 -13.98
N VAL A 175 6.81 18.04 -13.63
CA VAL A 175 5.77 18.67 -14.47
C VAL A 175 5.84 20.20 -14.40
N LYS A 176 5.93 20.79 -13.20
CA LYS A 176 5.91 22.25 -13.03
C LYS A 176 7.17 22.94 -13.53
N VAL A 177 8.35 22.39 -13.23
CA VAL A 177 9.64 23.00 -13.57
C VAL A 177 10.13 22.50 -14.93
N GLY A 178 10.03 21.20 -15.18
CA GLY A 178 10.51 20.57 -16.41
C GLY A 178 9.59 20.84 -17.59
N LEU A 179 8.33 20.39 -17.52
CA LEU A 179 7.43 20.38 -18.68
C LEU A 179 6.70 21.71 -18.94
N LEU A 180 6.32 22.42 -17.88
CA LEU A 180 5.53 23.66 -17.98
C LEU A 180 6.33 24.92 -17.68
N GLY A 181 7.47 24.79 -17.00
CA GLY A 181 8.21 25.89 -16.42
C GLY A 181 9.50 26.24 -17.17
N PRO A 182 10.58 26.60 -16.44
CA PRO A 182 11.84 27.06 -17.01
C PRO A 182 12.48 26.05 -17.98
N GLY A 183 12.36 24.75 -17.70
CA GLY A 183 12.92 23.70 -18.56
C GLY A 183 12.35 23.78 -19.98
N ALA A 184 11.02 23.79 -20.10
CA ALA A 184 10.35 23.92 -21.38
C ALA A 184 10.65 25.25 -22.08
N ALA A 185 10.71 26.36 -21.34
CA ALA A 185 11.07 27.66 -21.90
C ALA A 185 12.48 27.65 -22.52
N PHE A 186 13.46 27.06 -21.81
CA PHE A 186 14.83 26.90 -22.27
C PHE A 186 14.94 26.05 -23.55
N PHE A 187 14.27 24.90 -23.61
CA PHE A 187 14.31 24.06 -24.81
C PHE A 187 13.62 24.73 -26.01
N ARG A 188 12.51 25.44 -25.79
CA ARG A 188 11.82 26.18 -26.86
C ARG A 188 12.65 27.34 -27.40
N SER A 189 13.40 28.06 -26.56
CA SER A 189 14.25 29.16 -27.02
C SER A 189 15.39 28.65 -27.90
N ARG A 190 16.05 27.55 -27.49
CA ARG A 190 17.09 26.90 -28.30
C ARG A 190 16.56 26.33 -29.63
N ALA A 191 15.39 25.71 -29.62
CA ALA A 191 14.79 25.17 -30.84
C ALA A 191 14.42 26.25 -31.87
N ARG A 192 14.14 27.49 -31.43
CA ARG A 192 13.91 28.63 -32.33
C ARG A 192 15.21 29.14 -32.95
N LEU A 193 16.28 29.24 -32.15
CA LEU A 193 17.60 29.69 -32.62
C LEU A 193 18.22 28.73 -33.64
N ALA A 194 17.92 27.42 -33.56
CA ALA A 194 18.42 26.44 -34.53
C ALA A 194 17.71 26.48 -35.90
N LYS A 195 16.61 27.23 -36.04
CA LYS A 195 15.83 27.36 -37.29
C LYS A 195 16.12 28.65 -38.07
N THR A 196 16.90 29.56 -37.50
CA THR A 196 17.38 30.80 -38.11
C THR A 196 18.82 30.63 -38.54
#